data_AF-A0A1Q5RDB1-F1
#
_entry.id   AF-A0A1Q5RDB1-F1
#
_cell.length_a   1.000
_cell.length_b   1.000
_cell.length_c   1.000
_cell.angle_alpha   90.00
_cell.angle_beta   90.00
_cell.angle_gamma   90.00
#
_symmetry.space_group_name_H-M   'P 1'
#
loop_
_entity.id
_entity.type
_entity.pdbx_description
1 polymer ?
#
loop_
_entity_poly.entity_id
_entity_poly.type
_entity_poly.pdbx_seq_one_letter_code
_entity_poly.pdbx_strand_id
1 'polypeptide(L)'
;MTYALPPLNALRAFEAAARHLSFKMAAHELHVTPAAVGQQVKALEARLGVQLFERLHKQLILTEAGQAYLPGVSEGFRHIADATAQLKPAAAVLLQLGVHGSFDLRRLKLAEFRSAHLEIGLQVLQPAGLHELAEGKVDLLIARGLGHHPGHRCDRVNEGSGLGDWLIAPEGTADCPEVVSFREWLRAAMAENPLANRRPRLVG
;
A
#
# COMPACT_ATOMS: atom_id res chain seq x y z
N MET A 1 -26.01 -22.77 8.80
CA MET A 1 -25.39 -23.20 10.07
C MET A 1 -25.09 -21.96 10.89
N THR A 2 -25.74 -21.79 12.03
CA THR A 2 -25.62 -20.59 12.85
C THR A 2 -24.49 -20.80 13.85
N TYR A 3 -23.32 -20.24 13.57
CA TYR A 3 -22.22 -20.26 14.53
C TYR A 3 -22.66 -19.51 15.80
N ALA A 4 -22.65 -20.17 16.96
CA ALA A 4 -22.96 -19.55 18.24
C ALA A 4 -21.74 -18.75 18.74
N LEU A 5 -21.50 -17.60 18.12
CA LEU A 5 -20.37 -16.75 18.45
C LEU A 5 -20.73 -15.80 19.61
N PRO A 6 -19.80 -15.55 20.55
CA PRO A 6 -19.88 -14.39 21.43
C PRO A 6 -19.89 -13.08 20.63
N PRO A 7 -20.35 -11.97 21.22
CA PRO A 7 -20.31 -10.67 20.55
C PRO A 7 -18.88 -10.30 20.11
N LEU A 8 -18.71 -9.93 18.84
CA LEU A 8 -17.39 -9.62 18.25
C LEU A 8 -16.67 -8.48 19.00
N ASN A 9 -17.41 -7.50 19.52
CA ASN A 9 -16.82 -6.43 20.33
C ASN A 9 -16.21 -6.93 21.64
N ALA A 10 -16.82 -7.96 22.24
CA ALA A 10 -16.34 -8.56 23.47
C ALA A 10 -15.08 -9.41 23.22
N LEU A 11 -15.08 -10.18 22.13
CA LEU A 11 -13.89 -10.90 21.65
C LEU A 11 -12.73 -9.94 21.31
N ARG A 12 -13.04 -8.82 20.64
CA ARG A 12 -12.03 -7.80 20.28
C ARG A 12 -11.43 -7.13 21.51
N ALA A 13 -12.26 -6.81 22.51
CA ALA A 13 -11.79 -6.26 23.78
C ALA A 13 -10.89 -7.25 24.55
N PHE A 14 -11.25 -8.54 24.55
CA PHE A 14 -10.43 -9.60 25.14
C PHE A 14 -9.08 -9.74 24.43
N GLU A 15 -9.06 -9.90 23.10
CA GLU A 15 -7.82 -10.09 22.33
C GLU A 15 -6.83 -8.93 22.55
N ALA A 16 -7.30 -7.68 22.46
CA ALA A 16 -6.45 -6.51 22.67
C ALA A 16 -5.94 -6.42 24.12
N ALA A 17 -6.80 -6.71 25.12
CA ALA A 17 -6.39 -6.73 26.52
C ALA A 17 -5.39 -7.84 26.84
N ALA A 18 -5.53 -8.99 26.19
CA ALA A 18 -4.66 -10.15 26.35
C ALA A 18 -3.27 -9.91 25.76
N ARG A 19 -3.20 -9.32 24.56
CA ARG A 19 -1.94 -8.96 23.89
C ARG A 19 -1.14 -7.89 24.62
N HIS A 20 -1.82 -6.89 25.20
CA HIS A 20 -1.17 -5.82 25.95
C HIS A 20 -0.98 -6.10 27.43
N LEU A 21 -1.64 -7.14 27.97
CA LEU A 21 -1.77 -7.38 29.41
C LEU A 21 -2.19 -6.11 30.16
N SER A 22 -3.07 -5.31 29.55
CA SER A 22 -3.46 -3.99 30.04
C SER A 22 -4.76 -3.49 29.43
N PHE A 23 -5.78 -3.28 30.27
CA PHE A 23 -7.03 -2.65 29.81
C PHE A 23 -6.85 -1.21 29.36
N LYS A 24 -5.86 -0.48 29.90
CA LYS A 24 -5.58 0.90 29.49
C LYS A 24 -5.04 0.94 28.07
N MET A 25 -4.11 0.04 27.73
CA MET A 25 -3.50 0.02 26.40
C MET A 25 -4.45 -0.55 25.35
N ALA A 26 -5.20 -1.58 25.69
CA ALA A 26 -6.28 -2.08 24.85
C ALA A 26 -7.33 -1.00 24.54
N ALA A 27 -7.71 -0.19 25.54
CA ALA A 27 -8.67 0.89 25.33
C ALA A 27 -8.14 1.98 24.39
N HIS A 28 -6.85 2.31 24.51
CA HIS A 28 -6.19 3.24 23.60
C HIS A 28 -6.19 2.72 22.15
N GLU A 29 -5.83 1.46 21.94
CA GLU A 29 -5.87 0.83 20.60
C GLU A 29 -7.28 0.79 20.01
N LEU A 30 -8.27 0.46 20.84
CA LEU A 30 -9.65 0.30 20.39
C LEU A 30 -10.43 1.63 20.34
N HIS A 31 -9.78 2.76 20.65
CA HIS A 31 -10.39 4.10 20.72
C HIS A 31 -11.63 4.17 21.62
N VAL A 32 -11.56 3.53 22.80
CA VAL A 32 -12.63 3.51 23.81
C VAL A 32 -12.07 3.81 25.20
N THR A 33 -12.93 3.83 26.22
CA THR A 33 -12.50 4.01 27.61
C THR A 33 -12.03 2.68 28.23
N PRO A 34 -11.07 2.69 29.19
CA PRO A 34 -10.68 1.47 29.91
C PRO A 34 -11.84 0.77 30.63
N ALA A 35 -12.83 1.54 31.10
CA ALA A 35 -14.05 0.99 31.69
C ALA A 35 -14.88 0.20 30.67
N ALA A 36 -14.99 0.67 29.43
CA ALA A 36 -15.70 -0.03 28.36
C ALA A 36 -15.02 -1.36 28.02
N VAL A 37 -13.68 -1.40 27.91
CA VAL A 37 -12.93 -2.65 27.70
C VAL A 37 -13.20 -3.65 28.83
N GLY A 38 -13.10 -3.20 30.09
CA GLY A 38 -13.37 -4.05 31.23
C GLY A 38 -14.80 -4.61 31.26
N GLN A 39 -15.79 -3.81 30.87
CA GLN A 39 -17.18 -4.26 30.77
C GLN A 39 -17.38 -5.29 29.66
N GLN A 40 -16.77 -5.09 28.49
CA GLN A 40 -16.84 -6.03 27.36
C GLN A 40 -16.20 -7.38 27.72
N VAL A 41 -15.04 -7.36 28.38
CA VAL A 41 -14.37 -8.58 28.86
C VAL A 41 -15.21 -9.30 29.91
N LYS A 42 -15.75 -8.57 30.90
CA LYS A 42 -16.62 -9.17 31.92
C LYS A 42 -17.88 -9.80 31.32
N ALA A 43 -18.46 -9.17 30.30
CA ALA A 43 -19.61 -9.71 29.59
C ALA A 43 -19.26 -10.99 28.80
N LEU A 44 -18.05 -11.06 28.22
CA LEU A 44 -17.53 -12.26 27.58
C LEU A 44 -17.37 -13.40 28.58
N GLU A 45 -16.68 -13.14 29.70
CA GLU A 45 -16.45 -14.12 30.77
C GLU A 45 -17.78 -14.66 31.33
N ALA A 46 -18.76 -13.77 31.57
CA ALA A 46 -20.08 -14.17 32.04
C ALA A 46 -20.82 -15.08 31.05
N ARG A 47 -20.64 -14.86 29.74
CA ARG A 47 -21.26 -15.67 28.69
C ARG A 47 -20.57 -17.02 28.52
N LEU A 48 -19.25 -17.06 28.69
CA LEU A 48 -18.46 -18.29 28.63
C LEU A 48 -18.53 -19.12 29.93
N GLY A 49 -18.89 -18.48 31.05
CA GLY A 49 -18.91 -19.10 32.37
C GLY A 49 -17.51 -19.32 32.97
N VAL A 50 -16.47 -18.71 32.39
CA VAL A 50 -15.07 -18.86 32.81
C VAL A 50 -14.40 -17.48 32.88
N GLN A 51 -13.50 -17.31 33.85
CA GLN A 51 -12.64 -16.12 33.88
C GLN A 51 -11.49 -16.30 32.90
N LEU A 52 -11.16 -15.24 32.17
CA LEU A 52 -10.08 -15.21 31.19
C LEU A 52 -8.87 -14.43 31.74
N PHE A 53 -9.10 -13.48 32.63
CA PHE A 53 -8.04 -12.70 33.29
C PHE A 53 -8.06 -12.83 34.81
N GLU A 54 -6.88 -12.71 35.40
CA GLU A 54 -6.72 -12.45 36.83
C GLU A 54 -6.11 -11.06 37.05
N ARG A 55 -6.61 -10.38 38.08
CA ARG A 55 -6.12 -9.06 38.48
C ARG A 55 -5.20 -9.22 39.68
N LEU A 56 -3.91 -9.02 39.47
CA LEU A 56 -2.93 -8.83 40.53
C LEU A 56 -2.79 -7.35 40.84
N HIS A 57 -2.25 -7.03 42.02
CA HIS A 57 -2.24 -5.69 42.64
C HIS A 57 -1.79 -4.54 41.70
N LYS A 58 -1.02 -4.84 40.64
CA LYS A 58 -0.63 -3.90 39.57
C LYS A 58 -0.53 -4.53 38.17
N GLN A 59 -0.99 -5.77 37.98
CA GLN A 59 -0.79 -6.51 36.73
C GLN A 59 -2.07 -7.24 36.32
N LEU A 60 -2.34 -7.24 35.02
CA LEU A 60 -3.36 -8.07 34.40
C LEU A 60 -2.65 -9.28 33.81
N ILE A 61 -3.03 -10.48 34.21
CA ILE A 61 -2.46 -11.73 33.68
C ILE A 61 -3.57 -12.58 33.09
N LEU A 62 -3.24 -13.42 32.11
CA LEU A 62 -4.18 -14.40 31.55
C LEU A 62 -4.24 -15.62 32.46
N THR A 63 -5.45 -16.09 32.73
CA THR A 63 -5.71 -17.43 33.28
C THR A 63 -5.27 -18.50 32.28
N GLU A 64 -5.19 -19.77 32.70
CA GLU A 64 -4.98 -20.90 31.80
C GLU A 64 -6.03 -20.96 30.67
N ALA A 65 -7.30 -20.72 30.99
CA ALA A 65 -8.38 -20.63 30.00
C ALA A 65 -8.17 -19.47 29.02
N GLY A 66 -7.75 -18.30 29.51
CA GLY A 66 -7.42 -17.15 28.68
C GLY A 66 -6.25 -17.41 27.74
N GLN A 67 -5.20 -18.08 28.22
CA GLN A 67 -4.03 -18.47 27.42
C GLN A 67 -4.41 -19.48 26.32
N ALA A 68 -5.25 -20.46 26.64
CA ALA A 68 -5.72 -21.44 25.67
C ALA A 68 -6.69 -20.82 24.63
N TYR A 69 -7.48 -19.83 25.03
CA TYR A 69 -8.49 -19.21 24.17
C TYR A 69 -7.92 -18.18 23.19
N LEU A 70 -6.87 -17.45 23.60
CA LEU A 70 -6.29 -16.35 22.84
C LEU A 70 -5.86 -16.73 21.41
N PRO A 71 -5.09 -17.81 21.16
CA PRO A 71 -4.64 -18.13 19.80
C PRO A 71 -5.79 -18.32 18.81
N GLY A 72 -6.87 -18.99 19.23
CA GLY A 72 -8.04 -19.22 18.38
C GLY A 72 -8.81 -17.93 18.05
N VAL A 73 -8.94 -17.02 19.02
CA VAL A 73 -9.58 -15.71 18.80
C VAL A 73 -8.72 -14.82 17.90
N SER A 74 -7.42 -14.74 18.16
CA SER A 74 -6.47 -13.95 17.35
C SER A 74 -6.44 -14.44 15.90
N GLU A 75 -6.41 -15.76 15.68
CA GLU A 75 -6.41 -16.35 14.35
C GLU A 75 -7.72 -16.06 13.60
N GLY A 76 -8.86 -16.16 14.29
CA GLY A 76 -10.16 -15.79 13.72
C GLY A 76 -10.21 -14.33 13.26
N PHE A 77 -9.70 -13.40 14.09
CA PHE A 77 -9.61 -12.00 13.71
C PHE A 77 -8.62 -11.76 12.57
N ARG A 78 -7.49 -12.47 12.54
CA ARG A 78 -6.53 -12.41 11.43
C ARG A 78 -7.19 -12.83 10.12
N HIS A 79 -7.91 -13.95 10.09
CA HIS A 79 -8.64 -14.38 8.90
C HIS A 79 -9.70 -13.38 8.44
N ILE A 80 -10.45 -12.77 9.36
CA ILE A 80 -11.40 -11.71 9.01
C ILE A 80 -10.67 -10.48 8.45
N ALA A 81 -9.54 -10.10 9.05
CA ALA A 81 -8.73 -8.99 8.59
C ALA A 81 -8.15 -9.25 7.19
N ASP A 82 -7.64 -10.45 6.93
CA ASP A 82 -7.09 -10.86 5.63
C ASP A 82 -8.19 -10.89 4.55
N ALA A 83 -9.35 -11.48 4.85
CA ALA A 83 -10.49 -11.47 3.93
C ALA A 83 -11.00 -10.04 3.67
N THR A 84 -10.98 -9.16 4.68
CA THR A 84 -11.34 -7.74 4.51
C THR A 84 -10.28 -6.98 3.72
N ALA A 85 -9.00 -7.30 3.90
CA ALA A 85 -7.89 -6.73 3.14
C ALA A 85 -7.96 -7.13 1.66
N GLN A 86 -8.42 -8.34 1.35
CA GLN A 86 -8.70 -8.77 -0.03
C GLN A 86 -9.87 -8.00 -0.68
N LEU A 87 -10.79 -7.45 0.11
CA LEU A 87 -11.88 -6.61 -0.38
C LEU A 87 -11.49 -5.14 -0.54
N LYS A 88 -10.46 -4.68 0.16
CA LYS A 88 -9.87 -3.36 -0.09
C LYS A 88 -8.98 -3.51 -1.33
N PRO A 89 -9.21 -2.75 -2.42
CA PRO A 89 -8.13 -2.57 -3.38
C PRO A 89 -6.93 -2.09 -2.56
N ALA A 90 -5.76 -2.70 -2.75
CA ALA A 90 -4.51 -2.21 -2.16
C ALA A 90 -4.56 -0.68 -2.28
N ALA A 91 -4.42 0.05 -1.17
CA ALA A 91 -4.42 1.51 -1.21
C ALA A 91 -3.42 1.88 -2.31
N ALA A 92 -3.94 2.35 -3.45
CA ALA A 92 -3.16 2.37 -4.67
C ALA A 92 -2.00 3.31 -4.40
N VAL A 93 -0.78 2.79 -4.37
CA VAL A 93 0.38 3.67 -4.17
C VAL A 93 0.37 4.63 -5.34
N LEU A 94 0.19 5.91 -5.03
CA LEU A 94 -0.06 6.93 -6.03
C LEU A 94 1.28 7.30 -6.65
N LEU A 95 1.53 6.81 -7.86
CA LEU A 95 2.70 7.13 -8.65
C LEU A 95 2.42 8.37 -9.50
N GLN A 96 3.10 9.46 -9.19
CA GLN A 96 3.04 10.73 -9.91
C GLN A 96 4.05 10.73 -11.06
N LEU A 97 3.55 10.63 -12.29
CA LEU A 97 4.35 10.67 -13.51
C LEU A 97 4.38 12.09 -14.11
N GLY A 98 5.53 12.72 -14.06
CA GLY A 98 5.82 13.94 -14.80
C GLY A 98 6.16 13.66 -16.27
N VAL A 99 5.72 14.53 -17.16
CA VAL A 99 6.08 14.48 -18.58
C VAL A 99 6.61 15.82 -19.04
N HIS A 100 7.85 15.81 -19.56
CA HIS A 100 8.54 16.98 -20.07
C HIS A 100 8.47 17.08 -21.59
N GLY A 101 8.22 18.30 -22.08
CA GLY A 101 8.22 18.61 -23.51
C GLY A 101 7.10 17.93 -24.29
N SER A 102 7.38 17.62 -25.56
CA SER A 102 6.40 17.10 -26.53
C SER A 102 6.31 15.57 -26.59
N PHE A 103 6.52 14.88 -25.47
CA PHE A 103 6.31 13.44 -25.40
C PHE A 103 4.81 13.13 -25.55
N ASP A 104 4.47 12.25 -26.50
CA ASP A 104 3.09 11.89 -26.80
C ASP A 104 2.67 10.66 -25.99
N LEU A 105 2.03 10.92 -24.85
CA LEU A 105 1.51 9.89 -23.94
C LEU A 105 0.53 8.92 -24.61
N ARG A 106 -0.15 9.32 -25.70
CA ARG A 106 -1.11 8.43 -26.40
C ARG A 106 -0.44 7.21 -27.04
N ARG A 107 0.88 7.24 -27.20
CA ARG A 107 1.69 6.11 -27.64
C ARG A 107 1.81 5.03 -26.56
N LEU A 108 1.68 5.44 -25.30
CA LEU A 108 1.70 4.55 -24.15
C LEU A 108 0.28 4.08 -23.87
N LYS A 109 0.10 2.77 -23.73
CA LYS A 109 -1.19 2.18 -23.40
C LYS A 109 -1.43 2.24 -21.89
N LEU A 110 -1.45 3.44 -21.31
CA LEU A 110 -1.57 3.64 -19.85
C LEU A 110 -2.82 2.99 -19.25
N ALA A 111 -3.88 2.80 -20.05
CA ALA A 111 -5.06 2.04 -19.64
C ALA A 111 -4.73 0.56 -19.38
N GLU A 112 -3.88 -0.06 -20.20
CA GLU A 112 -3.40 -1.43 -19.99
C GLU A 112 -2.57 -1.52 -18.70
N PHE A 113 -1.66 -0.56 -18.44
CA PHE A 113 -0.92 -0.49 -17.17
C PHE A 113 -1.86 -0.42 -15.97
N ARG A 114 -2.82 0.51 -15.98
CA ARG A 114 -3.80 0.69 -14.90
C ARG A 114 -4.64 -0.57 -14.67
N SER A 115 -4.93 -1.34 -15.73
CA SER A 115 -5.68 -2.59 -15.61
C SER A 115 -4.84 -3.78 -15.14
N ALA A 116 -3.54 -3.80 -15.46
CA ALA A 116 -2.60 -4.85 -15.08
C ALA A 116 -2.03 -4.66 -13.66
N HIS A 117 -1.94 -3.41 -13.20
CA HIS A 117 -1.40 -3.01 -11.91
C HIS A 117 -2.45 -2.22 -11.10
N LEU A 118 -3.47 -2.92 -10.61
CA LEU A 118 -4.55 -2.31 -9.82
C LEU A 118 -4.06 -1.77 -8.46
N GLU A 119 -2.89 -2.22 -8.01
CA GLU A 119 -2.20 -1.78 -6.81
C GLU A 119 -1.46 -0.43 -6.97
N ILE A 120 -1.32 0.09 -8.20
CA ILE A 120 -0.61 1.35 -8.48
C ILE A 120 -1.57 2.39 -9.05
N GLY A 121 -1.77 3.48 -8.32
CA GLY A 121 -2.56 4.61 -8.79
C GLY A 121 -1.69 5.51 -9.65
N LEU A 122 -1.95 5.61 -10.95
CA LEU A 122 -1.15 6.49 -11.82
C LEU A 122 -1.81 7.88 -11.93
N GLN A 123 -1.08 8.93 -11.58
CA GLN A 123 -1.42 10.32 -11.91
C GLN A 123 -0.36 10.93 -12.82
N VAL A 124 -0.80 11.79 -13.73
CA VAL A 124 0.09 12.36 -14.75
C VAL A 124 0.06 13.88 -14.65
N LEU A 125 1.25 14.47 -14.55
CA LEU A 125 1.46 15.91 -14.58
C LEU A 125 2.19 16.30 -15.87
N GLN A 126 1.54 17.12 -16.70
CA GLN A 126 2.13 17.66 -17.91
C GLN A 126 1.71 19.13 -18.08
N PRO A 127 2.66 20.08 -18.23
CA PRO A 127 4.10 19.88 -18.24
C PRO A 127 4.67 19.61 -16.83
N ALA A 128 5.74 18.81 -16.77
CA ALA A 128 6.61 18.68 -15.61
C ALA A 128 8.07 18.59 -16.07
N GLY A 129 9.01 18.98 -15.23
CA GLY A 129 10.45 18.91 -15.50
C GLY A 129 11.24 18.42 -14.29
N LEU A 130 12.57 18.58 -14.35
CA LEU A 130 13.46 18.21 -13.24
C LEU A 130 13.17 18.99 -11.96
N HIS A 131 12.62 20.20 -12.07
CA HIS A 131 12.26 21.01 -10.91
C HIS A 131 11.14 20.34 -10.10
N GLU A 132 10.06 19.90 -10.73
CA GLU A 132 8.97 19.16 -10.07
C GLU A 132 9.45 17.83 -9.50
N LEU A 133 10.39 17.16 -10.17
CA LEU A 133 11.00 15.91 -9.68
C LEU A 133 11.84 16.16 -8.42
N ALA A 134 12.66 17.22 -8.42
CA ALA A 134 13.50 17.58 -7.28
C ALA A 134 12.69 18.07 -6.06
N GLU A 135 11.54 18.70 -6.29
CA GLU A 135 10.60 19.12 -5.23
C GLU A 135 9.70 17.98 -4.73
N GLY A 136 9.76 16.79 -5.33
CA GLY A 136 8.90 15.65 -4.97
C GLY A 136 7.43 15.83 -5.38
N LYS A 137 7.14 16.71 -6.34
CA LYS A 137 5.79 16.86 -6.92
C LYS A 137 5.46 15.72 -7.89
N VAL A 138 6.49 15.11 -8.47
CA VAL A 138 6.41 13.90 -9.28
C VAL A 138 7.44 12.89 -8.79
N ASP A 139 7.10 11.60 -8.87
CA ASP A 139 7.99 10.49 -8.48
C ASP A 139 8.89 10.06 -9.65
N LEU A 140 8.38 10.24 -10.87
CA LEU A 140 9.03 9.87 -12.12
C LEU A 140 8.91 10.99 -13.14
N LEU A 141 9.90 11.11 -14.01
CA LEU A 141 9.87 12.05 -15.12
C LEU A 141 10.21 11.35 -16.43
N ILE A 142 9.33 11.49 -17.43
CA ILE A 142 9.67 11.15 -18.83
C ILE A 142 10.14 12.42 -19.52
N ALA A 143 11.37 12.42 -20.00
CA ALA A 143 11.94 13.57 -20.68
C ALA A 143 12.91 13.19 -21.81
N ARG A 144 13.00 14.06 -22.82
CA ARG A 144 13.90 13.89 -23.96
C ARG A 144 15.29 14.45 -23.67
N GLY A 145 16.34 13.75 -24.09
CA GLY A 145 17.72 14.25 -24.05
C GLY A 145 18.34 14.32 -22.65
N LEU A 146 17.65 13.83 -21.62
CA LEU A 146 18.09 13.84 -20.23
C LEU A 146 18.71 12.49 -19.83
N GLY A 147 19.75 12.09 -20.57
CA GLY A 147 20.40 10.78 -20.42
C GLY A 147 21.25 10.60 -19.17
N HIS A 148 21.59 11.68 -18.48
CA HIS A 148 22.32 11.62 -17.21
C HIS A 148 22.02 12.88 -16.37
N HIS A 149 21.70 12.68 -15.10
CA HIS A 149 21.58 13.75 -14.12
C HIS A 149 22.06 13.26 -12.74
N PRO A 150 22.93 13.98 -12.02
CA PRO A 150 23.44 13.55 -10.71
C PRO A 150 22.31 13.29 -9.70
N GLY A 151 22.45 12.22 -8.91
CA GLY A 151 21.45 11.82 -7.90
C GLY A 151 20.15 11.24 -8.47
N HIS A 152 20.12 10.96 -9.78
CA HIS A 152 18.98 10.39 -10.47
C HIS A 152 19.40 9.18 -11.29
N ARG A 153 18.53 8.17 -11.30
CA ARG A 153 18.61 7.06 -12.24
C ARG A 153 17.93 7.46 -13.55
N CYS A 154 18.67 7.38 -14.65
CA CYS A 154 18.18 7.65 -16.00
C CYS A 154 18.13 6.34 -16.79
N ASP A 155 16.94 5.83 -17.06
CA ASP A 155 16.71 4.64 -17.89
C ASP A 155 16.22 5.06 -19.28
N ARG A 156 16.90 4.62 -20.33
CA ARG A 156 16.50 4.91 -21.71
C ARG A 156 15.24 4.13 -22.07
N VAL A 157 14.26 4.82 -22.66
CA VAL A 157 12.92 4.27 -22.94
C VAL A 157 12.78 3.81 -24.39
N ASN A 158 13.53 4.40 -25.34
CA ASN A 158 13.45 4.06 -26.76
C ASN A 158 14.81 3.71 -27.39
N GLU A 159 14.77 2.77 -28.34
CA GLU A 159 15.93 2.39 -29.16
C GLU A 159 16.03 3.29 -30.41
N GLY A 160 17.22 3.80 -30.73
CA GLY A 160 17.48 4.63 -31.91
C GLY A 160 18.68 5.57 -31.78
N SER A 161 19.07 6.22 -32.89
CA SER A 161 20.07 7.29 -32.89
C SER A 161 19.39 8.66 -32.70
N GLY A 162 19.81 9.42 -31.68
CA GLY A 162 19.24 10.73 -31.31
C GLY A 162 19.23 10.98 -29.80
N LEU A 163 18.61 12.10 -29.37
CA LEU A 163 18.53 12.52 -27.96
C LEU A 163 17.83 11.50 -27.04
N GLY A 164 16.95 10.65 -27.60
CA GLY A 164 16.22 9.60 -26.88
C GLY A 164 15.21 10.14 -25.86
N ASP A 165 14.21 9.33 -25.53
CA ASP A 165 13.31 9.58 -24.41
C ASP A 165 13.79 8.74 -23.21
N TRP A 166 13.77 9.35 -22.02
CA TRP A 166 14.36 8.82 -20.80
C TRP A 166 13.35 8.85 -19.68
N LEU A 167 13.33 7.79 -18.86
CA LEU A 167 12.64 7.74 -17.59
C LEU A 167 13.65 8.08 -16.50
N ILE A 168 13.30 9.04 -15.66
CA ILE A 168 14.18 9.59 -14.64
C ILE A 168 13.49 9.44 -13.29
N ALA A 169 14.20 8.88 -12.33
CA ALA A 169 13.75 8.72 -10.94
C ALA A 169 14.87 9.19 -9.99
N PRO A 170 14.57 9.79 -8.84
CA PRO A 170 15.56 10.02 -7.79
C PRO A 170 16.21 8.70 -7.37
N GLU A 171 17.53 8.67 -7.19
CA GLU A 171 18.27 7.43 -6.90
C GLU A 171 17.77 6.73 -5.62
N GLY A 172 17.30 7.49 -4.63
CA GLY A 172 16.71 6.96 -3.39
C GLY A 172 15.35 6.29 -3.54
N THR A 173 14.63 6.51 -4.65
CA THR A 173 13.29 5.93 -4.90
C THR A 173 13.24 5.10 -6.20
N ALA A 174 14.33 5.06 -6.95
CA ALA A 174 14.42 4.39 -8.25
C ALA A 174 14.21 2.86 -8.22
N ASP A 175 14.32 2.27 -7.03
CA ASP A 175 14.15 0.83 -6.78
C ASP A 175 12.92 0.53 -5.90
N CYS A 176 12.06 1.52 -5.64
CA CYS A 176 10.75 1.28 -5.04
C CYS A 176 9.91 0.37 -5.96
N PRO A 177 9.14 -0.60 -5.41
CA PRO A 177 8.43 -1.60 -6.20
C PRO A 177 7.55 -1.01 -7.31
N GLU A 178 6.88 0.11 -7.04
CA GLU A 178 5.96 0.76 -7.97
C GLU A 178 6.71 1.42 -9.15
N VAL A 179 7.88 1.99 -8.85
CA VAL A 179 8.79 2.57 -9.84
C VAL A 179 9.39 1.46 -10.71
N VAL A 180 9.75 0.33 -10.11
CA VAL A 180 10.25 -0.84 -10.86
C VAL A 180 9.17 -1.41 -11.78
N SER A 181 7.95 -1.59 -11.29
CA SER A 181 6.82 -2.09 -12.07
C SER A 181 6.50 -1.18 -13.27
N PHE A 182 6.43 0.14 -13.05
CA PHE A 182 6.24 1.10 -14.15
C PHE A 182 7.44 1.10 -15.12
N ARG A 183 8.66 1.04 -14.56
CA ARG A 183 9.92 0.56 -15.15
C ARG A 183 9.74 -0.40 -16.32
N GLU A 184 9.45 -1.62 -15.91
CA GLU A 184 9.45 -2.79 -16.75
C GLU A 184 8.32 -2.74 -17.76
N TRP A 185 7.13 -2.30 -17.32
CA TRP A 185 6.00 -2.10 -18.21
C TRP A 185 6.30 -1.09 -19.32
N LEU A 186 6.89 0.06 -18.99
CA LEU A 186 7.20 1.11 -19.97
C LEU A 186 8.19 0.61 -21.03
N ARG A 187 9.20 -0.17 -20.63
CA ARG A 187 10.16 -0.77 -21.56
C ARG A 187 9.46 -1.78 -22.49
N ALA A 188 8.60 -2.65 -21.95
CA ALA A 188 7.84 -3.62 -22.75
C ALA A 188 6.91 -2.92 -23.75
N ALA A 189 6.16 -1.91 -23.29
CA ALA A 189 5.25 -1.13 -24.13
C ALA A 189 5.96 -0.40 -25.29
N MET A 190 7.23 -0.03 -25.10
CA MET A 190 8.04 0.65 -26.11
C MET A 190 8.74 -0.31 -27.07
N ALA A 191 9.06 -1.52 -26.63
CA ALA A 191 9.58 -2.60 -27.47
C ALA A 191 8.51 -3.13 -28.44
N GLU A 192 7.24 -3.19 -28.02
CA GLU A 192 6.12 -3.70 -28.83
C GLU A 192 5.68 -2.75 -29.96
N ASN A 193 6.09 -1.48 -29.96
CA ASN A 193 5.68 -0.50 -30.96
C ASN A 193 6.85 0.31 -31.60
N PRO A 194 7.77 -0.36 -32.32
CA PRO A 194 8.93 0.29 -32.94
C PRO A 194 8.56 1.23 -34.09
N LEU A 195 7.37 1.09 -34.70
CA LEU A 195 6.89 1.92 -35.81
C LEU A 195 6.35 3.29 -35.35
N ALA A 196 5.74 3.38 -34.16
CA ALA A 196 5.37 4.68 -33.56
C ALA A 196 6.60 5.50 -33.13
N ASN A 197 7.76 4.86 -32.98
CA ASN A 197 9.03 5.48 -32.61
C ASN A 197 9.68 6.25 -33.79
N ARG A 198 9.18 6.08 -35.02
CA ARG A 198 9.50 6.95 -36.16
C ARG A 198 8.42 8.03 -36.29
N ARG A 199 8.82 9.31 -36.30
CA ARG A 199 7.89 10.45 -36.42
C ARG A 199 6.96 10.29 -37.64
N PRO A 200 5.73 10.84 -37.59
CA PRO A 200 5.07 11.27 -38.82
C PRO A 200 5.95 12.35 -39.46
N ARG A 201 6.28 12.18 -40.74
CA ARG A 201 6.90 13.26 -41.52
C ARG A 201 5.92 14.44 -41.48
N LEU A 202 6.34 15.56 -40.89
CA LEU A 202 5.73 16.85 -41.18
C LEU A 202 6.02 17.10 -42.66
N VAL A 203 5.03 16.84 -43.51
CA VAL A 203 4.97 17.37 -44.87
C VAL A 203 4.66 18.85 -44.73
N GLY A 204 5.42 19.67 -45.48
CA GLY A 204 5.54 21.12 -45.31
C GLY A 204 4.32 21.94 -45.65
#